data_AF-A0A1M7G639-F1
#
_entry.id   AF-A0A1M7G639-F1
#
_cell.length_a   1.000
_cell.length_b   1.000
_cell.length_c   1.000
_cell.angle_alpha   90.00
_cell.angle_beta   90.00
_cell.angle_gamma   90.00
#
_symmetry.space_group_name_H-M   'P 1'
#
loop_
_entity.id
_entity.type
_entity.pdbx_description
1 polymer ?
#
loop_
_entity_poly.entity_id
_entity_poly.type
_entity_poly.pdbx_seq_one_letter_code
_entity_poly.pdbx_strand_id
1 'polypeptide(L)'
;MKQFRYGLTLVIFLALPPARDLLESVMAFHMHMQMMLLFVAGLLMAPFFQKHFGHIFGKYNETGLPGVVLFLIILLYWMLPRAMDEALELWYVELWKFISLPFLAGVPLRDSWKKISRTFEVVLFLVLMVIFAVLAYLYIFAESTLCNNYLMIDQQTVGWGFAFLVLCIIMYILLVLFTDQSQYFGDDSESA
;
A
#
# COMPACT_ATOMS: atom_id res chain seq x y z
N MET A 1 -15.63 -15.87 0.36
CA MET A 1 -15.08 -16.47 1.59
C MET A 1 -13.63 -16.97 1.45
N LYS A 2 -13.24 -17.63 0.35
CA LYS A 2 -11.84 -18.10 0.17
C LYS A 2 -10.79 -16.98 0.23
N GLN A 3 -11.01 -15.86 -0.48
CA GLN A 3 -10.10 -14.70 -0.46
C GLN A 3 -9.91 -14.10 0.94
N PHE A 4 -11.01 -13.94 1.69
CA PHE A 4 -10.94 -13.49 3.08
C PHE A 4 -10.09 -14.42 3.94
N ARG A 5 -10.25 -15.74 3.80
CA ARG A 5 -9.41 -16.72 4.51
C ARG A 5 -7.94 -16.54 4.18
N TYR A 6 -7.59 -16.36 2.90
CA TYR A 6 -6.19 -16.13 2.51
C TYR A 6 -5.63 -14.84 3.10
N GLY A 7 -6.37 -13.73 3.06
CA GLY A 7 -5.95 -12.48 3.67
C GLY A 7 -5.77 -12.61 5.19
N LEU A 8 -6.72 -13.23 5.88
CA LEU A 8 -6.64 -13.46 7.32
C LEU A 8 -5.47 -14.37 7.69
N THR A 9 -5.28 -15.48 6.97
CA THR A 9 -4.13 -16.37 7.17
C THR A 9 -2.80 -15.64 6.94
N LEU A 10 -2.74 -14.76 5.95
CA LEU A 10 -1.55 -13.95 5.68
C LEU A 10 -1.25 -12.98 6.84
N VAL A 11 -2.26 -12.27 7.37
CA VAL A 11 -2.08 -11.39 8.55
C VAL A 11 -1.58 -12.20 9.74
N ILE A 12 -2.21 -13.34 10.04
CA ILE A 12 -1.81 -14.20 11.15
C ILE A 12 -0.37 -14.69 10.97
N PHE A 13 -0.02 -15.17 9.76
CA PHE A 13 1.32 -15.63 9.45
C PHE A 13 2.37 -14.54 9.67
N LEU A 14 2.12 -13.32 9.18
CA LEU A 14 3.04 -12.19 9.33
C LEU A 14 3.15 -11.68 10.78
N ALA A 15 2.18 -11.99 11.64
CA ALA A 15 2.18 -11.65 13.06
C ALA A 15 2.86 -12.72 13.94
N LEU A 16 3.14 -13.92 13.41
CA LEU A 16 3.85 -14.96 14.16
C LEU A 16 5.30 -14.51 14.43
N PRO A 17 5.83 -14.67 15.66
CA PRO A 17 7.16 -14.18 16.02
C PRO A 17 8.26 -14.58 15.03
N PRO A 18 8.38 -15.84 14.56
CA PRO A 18 9.45 -16.20 13.62
C PRO A 18 9.39 -15.45 12.29
N ALA A 19 8.19 -15.23 11.75
CA ALA A 19 8.02 -14.52 10.48
C ALA A 19 8.22 -13.02 10.66
N ARG A 20 7.67 -12.48 11.76
CA ARG A 20 7.78 -11.08 12.14
C ARG A 20 9.23 -10.68 12.37
N ASP A 21 9.92 -11.37 13.28
CA ASP A 21 11.29 -11.03 13.68
C ASP A 21 12.26 -11.14 12.50
N LEU A 22 12.02 -12.10 11.57
CA LEU A 22 12.79 -12.21 10.33
C LEU A 22 12.55 -11.02 9.40
N LEU A 23 11.29 -10.67 9.12
CA LEU A 23 10.95 -9.61 8.18
C LEU A 23 11.30 -8.22 8.72
N GLU A 24 11.30 -8.04 10.03
CA GLU A 24 11.64 -6.79 10.71
C GLU A 24 13.14 -6.59 10.90
N SER A 25 13.95 -7.64 10.73
CA SER A 25 15.41 -7.56 10.88
C SER A 25 16.11 -6.75 9.78
N VAL A 26 15.47 -6.57 8.62
CA VAL A 26 16.03 -5.85 7.46
C VAL A 26 14.99 -4.84 6.96
N MET A 27 15.42 -3.58 6.78
CA MET A 27 14.49 -2.48 6.44
C MET A 27 13.70 -2.75 5.16
N ALA A 28 14.36 -3.32 4.14
CA ALA A 28 13.74 -3.66 2.88
C ALA A 28 12.64 -4.72 3.03
N PHE A 29 12.85 -5.74 3.86
CA PHE A 29 11.80 -6.74 4.11
C PHE A 29 10.67 -6.17 4.95
N HIS A 30 10.96 -5.32 5.92
CA HIS A 30 9.91 -4.71 6.73
C HIS A 30 8.99 -3.83 5.87
N MET A 31 9.56 -2.87 5.13
CA MET A 31 8.78 -1.88 4.38
C MET A 31 8.23 -2.41 3.05
N HIS A 32 9.05 -3.09 2.24
CA HIS A 32 8.66 -3.49 0.88
C HIS A 32 8.05 -4.90 0.80
N MET A 33 8.18 -5.72 1.85
CA MET A 33 7.56 -7.06 1.88
C MET A 33 6.48 -7.16 2.95
N GLN A 34 6.79 -7.07 4.24
CA GLN A 34 5.83 -7.30 5.31
C GLN A 34 4.67 -6.29 5.25
N MET A 35 4.96 -4.98 5.19
CA MET A 35 3.92 -3.96 5.13
C MET A 35 3.10 -4.01 3.83
N MET A 36 3.76 -4.30 2.70
CA MET A 36 3.07 -4.47 1.42
C MET A 36 2.15 -5.71 1.44
N LEU A 37 2.60 -6.82 2.02
CA LEU A 37 1.78 -8.03 2.18
C LEU A 37 0.60 -7.81 3.13
N LEU A 38 0.77 -7.01 4.20
CA LEU A 38 -0.35 -6.60 5.07
C LEU A 38 -1.39 -5.77 4.30
N PHE A 39 -0.93 -4.82 3.50
CA PHE A 39 -1.81 -4.06 2.62
C PHE A 39 -2.55 -4.98 1.62
N VAL A 40 -1.85 -5.92 0.96
CA VAL A 40 -2.43 -6.91 0.06
C VAL A 40 -3.43 -7.83 0.79
N ALA A 41 -3.15 -8.20 2.04
CA ALA A 41 -4.08 -8.96 2.86
C ALA A 41 -5.41 -8.21 3.04
N GLY A 42 -5.34 -6.89 3.24
CA GLY A 42 -6.49 -5.99 3.24
C GLY A 42 -7.29 -6.04 1.92
N LEU A 43 -6.61 -5.95 0.77
CA LEU A 43 -7.24 -6.07 -0.55
C LEU A 43 -7.98 -7.42 -0.70
N LEU A 44 -7.40 -8.51 -0.22
CA LEU A 44 -8.01 -9.86 -0.25
C LEU A 44 -9.20 -10.00 0.70
N MET A 45 -9.17 -9.32 1.84
CA MET A 45 -10.26 -9.33 2.82
C MET A 45 -11.42 -8.41 2.44
N ALA A 46 -11.19 -7.36 1.64
CA ALA A 46 -12.18 -6.34 1.30
C ALA A 46 -13.55 -6.88 0.84
N PRO A 47 -13.66 -7.92 -0.01
CA PRO A 47 -14.97 -8.42 -0.46
C PRO A 47 -15.88 -8.91 0.67
N PHE A 48 -15.30 -9.38 1.79
CA PHE A 48 -16.07 -9.72 2.98
C PHE A 48 -16.68 -8.48 3.63
N PHE A 49 -15.87 -7.43 3.81
CA PHE A 49 -16.31 -6.17 4.39
C PHE A 49 -17.31 -5.44 3.51
N GLN A 50 -17.13 -5.45 2.19
CA GLN A 50 -18.09 -4.89 1.24
C GLN A 50 -19.46 -5.57 1.34
N LYS A 51 -19.49 -6.89 1.51
CA LYS A 51 -20.75 -7.64 1.66
C LYS A 51 -21.44 -7.37 2.99
N HIS A 52 -20.68 -7.27 4.08
CA HIS A 52 -21.26 -7.18 5.44
C HIS A 52 -21.48 -5.75 5.92
N PHE A 53 -20.67 -4.80 5.45
CA PHE A 53 -20.70 -3.39 5.82
C PHE A 53 -20.97 -2.48 4.61
N GLY A 54 -21.59 -3.02 3.55
CA GLY A 54 -21.87 -2.30 2.30
C GLY A 54 -22.63 -0.99 2.50
N HIS A 55 -23.52 -0.91 3.48
CA HIS A 55 -24.22 0.34 3.83
C HIS A 55 -23.26 1.46 4.28
N ILE A 56 -22.18 1.14 5.02
CA ILE A 56 -21.19 2.13 5.46
C ILE A 56 -20.41 2.64 4.25
N PHE A 57 -19.92 1.74 3.39
CA PHE A 57 -19.21 2.13 2.18
C PHE A 57 -20.11 2.89 1.19
N GLY A 58 -21.39 2.51 1.12
CA GLY A 58 -22.39 3.18 0.32
C GLY A 58 -22.73 4.57 0.85
N LYS A 59 -22.64 4.83 2.15
CA LYS A 59 -22.93 6.16 2.74
C LYS A 59 -21.72 7.09 2.76
N TYR A 60 -20.53 6.55 3.03
CA TYR A 60 -19.32 7.34 3.30
C TYR A 60 -18.27 7.28 2.19
N ASN A 61 -18.41 6.38 1.22
CA ASN A 61 -17.46 6.21 0.12
C ASN A 61 -18.19 6.08 -1.23
N GLU A 62 -19.21 6.89 -1.48
CA GLU A 62 -20.01 6.85 -2.73
C GLU A 62 -19.14 7.07 -3.97
N THR A 63 -18.27 8.08 -3.95
CA THR A 63 -17.41 8.46 -5.08
C THR A 63 -16.10 7.67 -5.14
N GLY A 64 -15.79 6.87 -4.12
CA GLY A 64 -14.48 6.24 -3.95
C GLY A 64 -13.37 7.17 -3.45
N LEU A 65 -13.51 8.50 -3.55
CA LEU A 65 -12.48 9.43 -3.10
C LEU A 65 -12.15 9.33 -1.60
N PRO A 66 -13.12 9.21 -0.68
CA PRO A 66 -12.82 9.08 0.75
C PRO A 66 -11.90 7.89 1.08
N GLY A 67 -12.13 6.72 0.47
CA GLY A 67 -11.26 5.57 0.67
C GLY A 67 -9.85 5.74 0.09
N VAL A 68 -9.71 6.44 -1.05
CA VAL A 68 -8.39 6.81 -1.61
C VAL A 68 -7.65 7.78 -0.70
N VAL A 69 -8.34 8.80 -0.18
CA VAL A 69 -7.76 9.77 0.76
C VAL A 69 -7.30 9.07 2.04
N LEU A 70 -8.12 8.18 2.61
CA LEU A 70 -7.74 7.39 3.77
C LEU A 70 -6.51 6.52 3.49
N PHE A 71 -6.46 5.85 2.33
CA PHE A 71 -5.29 5.11 1.89
C PHE A 71 -4.03 5.99 1.84
N LEU A 72 -4.11 7.19 1.26
CA LEU A 72 -2.98 8.12 1.17
C LEU A 72 -2.52 8.59 2.55
N ILE A 73 -3.42 8.83 3.49
CA ILE A 73 -3.07 9.20 4.88
C ILE A 73 -2.27 8.08 5.55
N ILE A 74 -2.76 6.84 5.46
CA ILE A 74 -2.08 5.69 6.05
C ILE A 74 -0.74 5.42 5.37
N LEU A 75 -0.68 5.54 4.04
CA LEU A 75 0.56 5.42 3.28
C LEU A 75 1.57 6.46 3.77
N LEU A 76 1.20 7.75 3.78
CA LEU A 76 2.09 8.84 4.19
C LEU A 76 2.60 8.67 5.63
N TYR A 77 1.74 8.23 6.55
CA TYR A 77 2.15 7.93 7.93
C TYR A 77 3.27 6.88 7.96
N TRP A 78 3.11 5.78 7.23
CA TRP A 78 4.11 4.70 7.20
C TRP A 78 5.34 5.02 6.33
N MET A 79 5.29 6.08 5.51
CA MET A 79 6.47 6.58 4.81
C MET A 79 7.37 7.42 5.70
N LEU A 80 6.95 7.77 6.92
CA LEU A 80 7.79 8.48 7.89
C LEU A 80 8.82 7.50 8.49
N PRO A 81 10.14 7.74 8.36
CA PRO A 81 11.19 6.89 8.95
C PRO A 81 10.97 6.65 10.45
N ARG A 82 10.55 7.69 11.17
CA ARG A 82 10.23 7.62 12.59
C ARG A 82 9.13 6.61 12.93
N ALA A 83 8.08 6.50 12.10
CA ALA A 83 7.02 5.52 12.34
C ALA A 83 7.53 4.09 12.19
N MET A 84 8.56 3.87 11.37
CA MET A 84 9.22 2.55 11.24
C MET A 84 9.97 2.16 12.50
N ASP A 85 10.75 3.08 13.07
CA ASP A 85 11.46 2.84 14.33
C ASP A 85 10.48 2.59 15.47
N GLU A 86 9.46 3.44 15.59
CA GLU A 86 8.43 3.30 16.62
C GLU A 86 7.68 1.95 16.52
N ALA A 87 7.51 1.40 15.31
CA ALA A 87 6.88 0.10 15.12
C ALA A 87 7.70 -1.09 15.66
N LEU A 88 9.01 -0.92 15.86
CA LEU A 88 9.87 -1.93 16.49
C LEU A 88 9.94 -1.77 18.01
N GLU A 89 9.85 -0.54 18.50
CA GLU A 89 10.05 -0.21 19.91
C GLU A 89 8.76 -0.22 20.73
N LEU A 90 7.63 0.12 20.10
CA LEU A 90 6.36 0.36 20.78
C LEU A 90 5.30 -0.63 20.32
N TRP A 91 4.90 -1.52 21.22
CA TRP A 91 3.92 -2.59 20.94
C TRP A 91 2.61 -2.08 20.31
N TYR A 92 2.17 -0.86 20.68
CA TYR A 92 0.93 -0.28 20.16
C TYR A 92 1.10 0.27 18.74
N VAL A 93 2.29 0.72 18.35
CA VAL A 93 2.60 1.12 16.97
C VAL A 93 2.78 -0.11 16.10
N GLU A 94 3.39 -1.16 16.64
CA GLU A 94 3.43 -2.48 16.00
C GLU A 94 2.00 -3.00 15.74
N LEU A 95 1.13 -3.00 16.76
CA LEU A 95 -0.27 -3.38 16.59
C LEU A 95 -0.99 -2.49 15.56
N TRP A 96 -0.71 -1.19 15.59
CA TRP A 96 -1.24 -0.23 14.62
C TRP A 96 -0.82 -0.58 13.19
N LYS A 97 0.39 -1.08 12.94
CA LYS A 97 0.83 -1.59 11.62
C LYS A 97 -0.07 -2.72 11.11
N PHE A 98 -0.32 -3.70 11.95
CA PHE A 98 -1.16 -4.86 11.61
C PHE A 98 -2.65 -4.51 11.45
N ILE A 99 -3.11 -3.38 11.98
CA ILE A 99 -4.49 -2.91 11.84
C ILE A 99 -4.64 -1.94 10.66
N SER A 100 -3.80 -0.91 10.61
CA SER A 100 -3.95 0.18 9.65
C SER A 100 -3.71 -0.25 8.22
N LEU A 101 -2.66 -1.04 7.95
CA LEU A 101 -2.32 -1.44 6.58
C LEU A 101 -3.41 -2.34 5.95
N PRO A 102 -3.92 -3.39 6.61
CA PRO A 102 -4.99 -4.19 6.01
C PRO A 102 -6.33 -3.45 5.99
N PHE A 103 -6.76 -2.87 7.12
CA PHE A 103 -8.14 -2.42 7.29
C PHE A 103 -8.40 -0.96 6.94
N LEU A 104 -7.37 -0.10 6.99
CA LEU A 104 -7.51 1.33 6.70
C LEU A 104 -6.84 1.73 5.36
N ALA A 105 -5.90 0.94 4.85
CA ALA A 105 -5.34 1.15 3.52
C ALA A 105 -5.90 0.13 2.50
N GLY A 106 -5.71 -1.17 2.73
CA GLY A 106 -6.10 -2.20 1.78
C GLY A 106 -7.61 -2.27 1.52
N VAL A 107 -8.42 -2.50 2.55
CA VAL A 107 -9.88 -2.63 2.40
C VAL A 107 -10.51 -1.38 1.74
N PRO A 108 -10.23 -0.14 2.19
CA PRO A 108 -10.82 1.05 1.60
C PRO A 108 -10.37 1.29 0.15
N LEU A 109 -9.08 1.06 -0.17
CA LEU A 109 -8.62 1.22 -1.54
C LEU A 109 -9.29 0.23 -2.49
N ARG A 110 -9.45 -1.04 -2.07
CA ARG A 110 -10.15 -2.05 -2.90
C ARG A 110 -11.60 -1.69 -3.14
N ASP A 111 -12.26 -1.07 -2.17
CA ASP A 111 -13.62 -0.58 -2.32
C ASP A 111 -13.71 0.63 -3.27
N SER A 112 -12.82 1.59 -3.08
CA SER A 112 -12.73 2.78 -3.91
C SER A 112 -12.32 2.49 -5.34
N TRP A 113 -11.52 1.47 -5.59
CA TRP A 113 -10.98 1.16 -6.92
C TRP A 113 -12.06 0.95 -7.98
N LYS A 114 -13.21 0.40 -7.59
CA LYS A 114 -14.34 0.19 -8.51
C LYS A 114 -15.20 1.44 -8.76
N LYS A 115 -14.99 2.49 -7.97
CA LYS A 115 -15.84 3.69 -7.93
C LYS A 115 -15.17 4.91 -8.55
N ILE A 116 -13.85 4.97 -8.50
CA ILE A 116 -13.08 6.05 -9.10
C ILE A 116 -13.02 5.91 -10.62
N SER A 117 -13.00 7.04 -11.32
CA SER A 117 -12.84 7.03 -12.78
C SER A 117 -11.37 6.75 -13.15
N ARG A 118 -11.16 6.33 -14.40
CA ARG A 118 -9.81 6.08 -14.94
C ARG A 118 -8.88 7.29 -14.81
N THR A 119 -9.41 8.51 -14.97
CA THR A 119 -8.64 9.75 -14.77
C THR A 119 -8.12 9.86 -13.34
N PHE A 120 -8.96 9.55 -12.34
CA PHE A 120 -8.55 9.58 -10.94
C PHE A 120 -7.55 8.47 -10.58
N GLU A 121 -7.63 7.30 -11.23
CA GLU A 121 -6.59 6.27 -11.09
C GLU A 121 -5.22 6.79 -11.54
N VAL A 122 -5.14 7.45 -12.70
CA VAL A 122 -3.89 8.05 -13.20
C VAL A 122 -3.39 9.15 -12.27
N VAL A 123 -4.28 10.01 -11.76
CA VAL A 123 -3.93 11.03 -10.77
C VAL A 123 -3.36 10.40 -9.50
N LEU A 124 -3.96 9.32 -8.99
CA LEU A 124 -3.44 8.59 -7.83
C LEU A 124 -2.02 8.05 -8.10
N PHE A 125 -1.79 7.44 -9.27
CA PHE A 125 -0.46 6.96 -9.65
C PHE A 125 0.57 8.10 -9.76
N LEU A 126 0.19 9.26 -10.29
CA LEU A 126 1.07 10.44 -10.32
C LEU A 126 1.42 10.93 -8.91
N VAL A 127 0.46 10.95 -7.99
CA VAL A 127 0.71 11.28 -6.58
C VAL A 127 1.68 10.29 -5.94
N LEU A 128 1.46 8.99 -6.15
CA LEU A 128 2.37 7.94 -5.65
C LEU A 128 3.78 8.05 -6.25
N MET A 129 3.88 8.34 -7.54
CA MET A 129 5.16 8.57 -8.22
C MET A 129 5.95 9.69 -7.56
N VAL A 130 5.31 10.82 -7.25
CA VAL A 130 5.97 11.95 -6.58
C VAL A 130 6.43 11.55 -5.18
N ILE A 131 5.56 10.92 -4.38
CA ILE A 131 5.90 10.47 -3.03
C ILE A 131 7.10 9.51 -3.06
N PHE A 132 7.06 8.50 -3.93
CA PHE A 132 8.14 7.52 -4.03
C PHE A 132 9.43 8.11 -4.60
N ALA A 133 9.35 9.09 -5.52
CA ALA A 133 10.55 9.78 -6.02
C ALA A 133 11.24 10.58 -4.92
N VAL A 134 10.45 11.27 -4.08
CA VAL A 134 10.99 12.00 -2.91
C VAL A 134 11.65 11.03 -1.93
N LEU A 135 11.00 9.91 -1.62
CA LEU A 135 11.56 8.91 -0.71
C LEU A 135 12.79 8.21 -1.28
N ALA A 136 12.80 7.89 -2.58
CA ALA A 136 13.96 7.35 -3.27
C ALA A 136 15.16 8.28 -3.10
N TYR A 137 14.97 9.58 -3.37
CA TYR A 137 16.02 10.58 -3.18
C TYR A 137 16.48 10.64 -1.72
N LEU A 138 15.56 10.78 -0.77
CA LEU A 138 15.88 10.88 0.65
C LEU A 138 16.67 9.66 1.16
N TYR A 139 16.22 8.45 0.83
CA TYR A 139 16.85 7.23 1.33
C TYR A 139 18.20 6.90 0.67
N ILE A 140 18.40 7.27 -0.60
CA ILE A 140 19.67 7.03 -1.32
C ILE A 140 20.74 8.04 -0.88
N PHE A 141 20.38 9.31 -0.77
CA PHE A 141 21.34 10.42 -0.68
C PHE A 141 21.47 11.06 0.71
N ALA A 142 20.66 10.67 1.70
CA ALA A 142 20.88 11.15 3.07
C ALA A 142 22.28 10.75 3.56
N GLU A 143 23.00 11.68 4.18
CA GLU A 143 24.35 11.45 4.72
C GLU A 143 24.34 10.59 5.99
N SER A 144 23.20 10.55 6.68
CA SER A 144 22.98 9.77 7.89
C SER A 144 21.79 8.81 7.74
N THR A 145 21.76 7.82 8.62
CA THR A 145 20.61 6.93 8.76
C THR A 145 19.40 7.71 9.25
N LEU A 146 18.29 7.58 8.53
CA LEU A 146 16.99 8.16 8.85
C LEU A 146 16.20 7.30 9.85
N CYS A 147 16.52 6.00 9.92
CA CYS A 147 15.98 5.08 10.92
C CYS A 147 17.12 4.58 11.80
N ASN A 148 16.94 4.62 13.12
CA ASN A 148 17.98 4.25 14.09
C ASN A 148 18.18 2.74 14.22
N ASN A 149 17.12 1.96 13.95
CA ASN A 149 17.14 0.50 14.12
C ASN A 149 17.67 -0.25 12.88
N TYR A 150 18.06 0.44 11.81
CA TYR A 150 18.48 -0.17 10.54
C TYR A 150 19.86 0.30 10.07
N LEU A 151 20.49 -0.53 9.23
CA LEU A 151 21.77 -0.21 8.62
C LEU A 151 21.61 0.78 7.46
N MET A 152 22.65 1.58 7.21
CA MET A 152 22.69 2.52 6.08
C MET A 152 22.52 1.82 4.72
N ILE A 153 23.08 0.63 4.57
CA ILE A 153 22.94 -0.15 3.32
C ILE A 153 21.50 -0.61 3.09
N ASP A 154 20.77 -0.94 4.15
CA ASP A 154 19.35 -1.34 4.06
C ASP A 154 18.49 -0.15 3.66
N GLN A 155 18.80 1.03 4.21
CA GLN A 155 18.17 2.29 3.83
C GLN A 155 18.36 2.58 2.34
N GLN A 156 19.59 2.51 1.84
CA GLN A 156 19.86 2.73 0.42
C GLN A 156 19.13 1.69 -0.45
N THR A 157 19.04 0.44 0.01
CA THR A 157 18.29 -0.62 -0.67
C THR A 157 16.80 -0.28 -0.77
N VAL A 158 16.19 0.22 0.30
CA VAL A 158 14.81 0.75 0.29
C VAL A 158 14.66 1.91 -0.68
N GLY A 159 15.62 2.84 -0.71
CA GLY A 159 15.62 3.97 -1.63
C GLY A 159 15.65 3.54 -3.10
N TRP A 160 16.49 2.56 -3.46
CA TRP A 160 16.49 1.95 -4.79
C TRP A 160 15.19 1.17 -5.09
N GLY A 161 14.58 0.55 -4.09
CA GLY A 161 13.24 -0.05 -4.19
C GLY A 161 12.19 0.98 -4.61
N PHE A 162 12.17 2.16 -3.97
CA PHE A 162 11.28 3.26 -4.37
C PHE A 162 11.59 3.78 -5.77
N ALA A 163 12.87 3.92 -6.15
CA ALA A 163 13.25 4.33 -7.51
C ALA A 163 12.73 3.33 -8.57
N PHE A 164 12.80 2.03 -8.29
CA PHE A 164 12.24 1.00 -9.15
C PHE A 164 10.71 1.10 -9.25
N LEU A 165 10.00 1.36 -8.15
CA LEU A 165 8.55 1.58 -8.17
C LEU A 165 8.16 2.81 -9.00
N VAL A 166 8.93 3.91 -8.90
CA VAL A 166 8.75 5.10 -9.74
C VAL A 166 8.88 4.74 -11.21
N LEU A 167 9.92 3.97 -11.59
CA LEU A 167 10.10 3.51 -12.96
C LEU A 167 8.90 2.68 -13.44
N CYS A 168 8.39 1.76 -12.61
CA CYS A 168 7.21 0.96 -12.94
C CYS A 168 5.97 1.84 -13.16
N ILE A 169 5.76 2.86 -12.32
CA ILE A 169 4.63 3.79 -12.47
C ILE A 169 4.76 4.62 -13.75
N ILE A 170 5.96 5.12 -14.07
CA ILE A 170 6.22 5.83 -15.33
C ILE A 170 5.88 4.93 -16.52
N MET A 171 6.37 3.70 -16.53
CA MET A 171 6.06 2.73 -17.58
C MET A 171 4.55 2.48 -17.70
N TYR A 172 3.86 2.30 -16.58
CA TYR A 172 2.40 2.12 -16.56
C TYR A 172 1.67 3.32 -17.17
N ILE A 173 2.02 4.54 -16.78
CA ILE A 173 1.39 5.77 -17.30
C ILE A 173 1.67 5.91 -18.80
N LEU A 174 2.90 5.64 -19.26
CA LEU A 174 3.23 5.65 -20.69
C LEU A 174 2.40 4.63 -21.46
N LEU A 175 2.25 3.40 -20.94
CA LEU A 175 1.41 2.40 -21.57
C LEU A 175 -0.05 2.86 -21.70
N VAL A 176 -0.60 3.48 -20.66
CA VAL A 176 -1.98 4.00 -20.67
C VAL A 176 -2.16 5.18 -21.64
N LEU A 177 -1.16 6.06 -21.76
CA LEU A 177 -1.23 7.23 -22.65
C LEU A 177 -1.00 6.89 -24.13
N PHE A 178 -0.12 5.94 -24.43
CA PHE A 178 0.30 5.61 -25.79
C PHE A 178 -0.38 4.36 -26.38
N THR A 179 -1.09 3.57 -25.58
CA THR A 179 -1.82 2.39 -26.05
C THR A 179 -3.32 2.62 -25.92
N ASP A 180 -4.05 2.39 -27.01
CA ASP A 180 -5.52 2.41 -26.98
C ASP A 180 -6.04 1.29 -26.06
N GLN A 181 -6.44 1.68 -24.85
CA GLN A 181 -6.91 0.76 -23.83
C GLN A 181 -8.23 0.08 -24.23
N SER A 182 -8.99 0.67 -25.16
CA SER A 182 -10.27 0.11 -25.63
C SER A 182 -10.08 -1.23 -26.39
N GLN A 183 -8.91 -1.45 -26.99
CA GLN A 183 -8.58 -2.69 -27.69
C GLN A 183 -8.31 -3.88 -26.77
N TYR A 184 -7.97 -3.62 -25.50
CA TYR A 184 -7.60 -4.65 -24.52
C TYR A 184 -8.65 -4.83 -23.41
N PHE A 185 -9.39 -3.78 -23.09
CA PHE A 185 -10.43 -3.77 -22.05
C PHE A 185 -11.84 -3.50 -22.62
N GLY A 186 -12.03 -3.67 -23.93
CA GLY A 186 -13.31 -3.48 -24.58
C GLY A 186 -14.38 -4.44 -24.06
N ASP A 187 -15.51 -3.85 -23.65
CA ASP A 187 -16.85 -4.44 -23.55
C ASP A 187 -17.36 -5.08 -22.24
N ASP A 188 -16.90 -4.63 -21.06
CA ASP A 188 -17.58 -4.95 -19.78
C ASP A 188 -18.49 -3.80 -19.25
N SER A 189 -18.58 -2.67 -19.95
CA SER A 189 -19.31 -1.47 -19.50
C SER A 189 -20.71 -1.28 -20.10
N GLU A 190 -21.20 -2.19 -20.95
CA GLU A 190 -22.58 -2.14 -21.50
C GLU A 190 -23.54 -3.20 -20.92
N SER A 191 -23.15 -3.99 -19.93
CA SER A 191 -24.10 -4.92 -19.28
C SER A 191 -23.88 -5.12 -17.78
N ALA A 192 -24.34 -4.18 -16.95
CA ALA A 192 -24.95 -4.42 -15.63
C ALA A 192 -25.45 -3.13 -14.99
#